data_AF-A0A9Q0S1N6-F1
#
_entry.id   AF-A0A9Q0S1N6-F1
#
_cell.length_a   1.000
_cell.length_b   1.000
_cell.length_c   1.000
_cell.angle_alpha   90.00
_cell.angle_beta   90.00
_cell.angle_gamma   90.00
#
_symmetry.space_group_name_H-M   'P 1'
#
loop_
_entity.id
_entity.type
_entity.pdbx_description
1 polymer ?
#
loop_
_entity_poly.entity_id
_entity_poly.type
_entity_poly.pdbx_seq_one_letter_code
_entity_poly.pdbx_strand_id
1 'polypeptide(L)'
;MHYAKKPPSSRSTHSVYSHVSTRSSNIQTQRSRSTRSLKSLKPKWYQKPIIKNSDWINVQRGAMWTAIFSLFIAFFTIATAIFDIYCLAMAAPGTTHYGYYFISYQFVYVGNVHVRNALIVFAMFSLLGGFVIVVTSTMLILALRKEHEHKFVPWLWTYAIFIGFRLLASLFFAIVNDLIFAYNVLIVLFWSAFCIGSIYGWLLVYSLYLELANLTKLEDLAYLRMGTMQSLHASTTHSLMGSRPITPHTTTASTLQMHSIIN
;
A
#
# COMPACT_ATOMS: atom_id res chain seq x y z
N MET A 1 -69.38 56.96 28.25
CA MET A 1 -70.34 55.91 27.87
C MET A 1 -70.50 55.91 26.36
N HIS A 2 -70.09 54.84 25.68
CA HIS A 2 -70.82 54.10 24.65
C HIS A 2 -69.84 53.32 23.77
N TYR A 3 -69.73 52.02 24.09
CA TYR A 3 -69.25 51.00 23.18
C TYR A 3 -70.20 50.91 21.98
N ALA A 4 -69.66 51.01 20.76
CA ALA A 4 -70.37 50.67 19.53
C ALA A 4 -69.75 49.42 18.92
N LYS A 5 -70.55 48.33 18.94
CA LYS A 5 -70.30 47.02 18.32
C LYS A 5 -70.23 47.15 16.79
N LYS A 6 -69.26 46.49 16.14
CA LYS A 6 -69.33 46.16 14.70
C LYS A 6 -70.00 44.79 14.52
N PRO A 7 -70.98 44.63 13.60
CA PRO A 7 -71.65 43.36 13.33
C PRO A 7 -70.86 42.45 12.37
N PRO A 8 -71.18 41.14 12.31
CA PRO A 8 -70.50 40.15 11.49
C PRO A 8 -71.18 39.93 10.13
N SER A 9 -70.39 39.77 9.07
CA SER A 9 -70.80 39.16 7.80
C SER A 9 -69.54 38.69 7.07
N SER A 10 -69.06 37.47 7.32
CA SER A 10 -69.40 36.23 6.61
C SER A 10 -69.09 36.25 5.09
N ARG A 11 -68.10 35.41 4.77
CA ARG A 11 -68.06 34.46 3.65
C ARG A 11 -67.43 34.90 2.32
N SER A 12 -66.16 34.54 2.13
CA SER A 12 -65.70 33.83 0.91
C SER A 12 -64.41 33.05 1.23
N THR A 13 -64.52 31.75 1.44
CA THR A 13 -64.13 30.66 0.52
C THR A 13 -62.61 30.42 0.49
N HIS A 14 -62.21 29.37 1.21
CA HIS A 14 -60.87 28.79 1.21
C HIS A 14 -60.39 28.47 -0.21
N SER A 15 -59.27 29.07 -0.63
CA SER A 15 -58.46 28.53 -1.71
C SER A 15 -57.37 27.63 -1.12
N VAL A 16 -57.57 26.35 -1.33
CA VAL A 16 -56.64 25.25 -1.06
C VAL A 16 -55.55 25.29 -2.13
N TYR A 17 -54.45 26.01 -1.88
CA TYR A 17 -53.11 25.67 -2.38
C TYR A 17 -52.04 26.57 -1.74
N SER A 18 -51.61 26.21 -0.52
CA SER A 18 -50.38 26.73 0.07
C SER A 18 -49.62 25.58 0.72
N HIS A 19 -49.11 24.67 -0.11
CA HIS A 19 -48.10 23.70 0.28
C HIS A 19 -46.76 24.06 -0.35
N VAL A 20 -46.28 25.28 -0.11
CA VAL A 20 -44.84 25.51 -0.06
C VAL A 20 -44.50 25.56 1.42
N SER A 21 -44.36 24.36 1.99
CA SER A 21 -43.74 24.20 3.30
C SER A 21 -42.30 24.70 3.13
N THR A 22 -42.03 25.89 3.65
CA THR A 22 -40.69 26.37 3.96
C THR A 22 -40.09 25.44 5.02
N ARG A 23 -39.60 24.27 4.60
CA ARG A 23 -38.92 23.31 5.48
C ARG A 23 -37.45 23.70 5.62
N SER A 24 -37.22 24.89 6.16
CA SER A 24 -35.90 25.41 6.55
C SER A 24 -35.40 24.77 7.86
N SER A 25 -35.59 23.46 8.05
CA SER A 25 -35.16 22.75 9.26
C SER A 25 -34.47 21.40 9.01
N ASN A 26 -34.25 21.00 7.74
CA ASN A 26 -33.50 19.77 7.44
C ASN A 26 -32.08 20.00 6.87
N ILE A 27 -31.64 21.25 6.68
CA ILE A 27 -30.27 21.55 6.23
C ILE A 27 -29.26 21.48 7.40
N GLN A 28 -29.72 21.66 8.65
CA GLN A 28 -28.84 21.57 9.82
C GLN A 28 -28.59 20.13 10.29
N THR A 29 -29.41 19.16 9.86
CA THR A 29 -29.28 17.73 10.22
C THR A 29 -28.67 16.86 9.12
N GLN A 30 -28.53 17.36 7.89
CA GLN A 30 -27.75 16.68 6.84
C GLN A 30 -26.28 17.11 6.76
N ARG A 31 -25.92 18.30 7.25
CA ARG A 31 -24.50 18.69 7.37
C ARG A 31 -23.71 17.82 8.36
N SER A 32 -24.38 17.15 9.28
CA SER A 32 -23.80 16.25 10.29
C SER A 32 -23.76 14.77 9.87
N ARG A 33 -24.24 14.39 8.67
CA ARG A 33 -24.08 13.04 8.11
C ARG A 33 -22.90 12.88 7.15
N SER A 34 -22.31 13.99 6.69
CA SER A 34 -21.05 14.01 5.91
C SER A 34 -19.80 13.84 6.79
N THR A 35 -19.94 14.07 8.09
CA THR A 35 -18.95 13.71 9.13
C THR A 35 -19.09 12.24 9.50
N ARG A 36 -19.19 11.33 8.52
CA ARG A 36 -18.91 9.91 8.78
C ARG A 36 -17.43 9.83 9.13
N SER A 37 -17.25 9.84 10.44
CA SER A 37 -16.05 10.12 11.20
C SER A 37 -14.82 9.43 10.62
N LEU A 38 -13.71 10.17 10.56
CA LEU A 38 -12.34 9.64 10.43
C LEU A 38 -12.03 8.52 11.46
N LYS A 39 -12.87 8.34 12.52
CA LYS A 39 -12.84 7.14 13.38
C LYS A 39 -13.05 5.82 12.62
N SER A 40 -13.70 5.82 11.45
CA SER A 40 -13.88 4.61 10.64
C SER A 40 -12.65 4.23 9.82
N LEU A 41 -11.67 5.14 9.71
CA LEU A 41 -10.35 4.87 9.12
C LEU A 41 -9.32 4.63 10.23
N LYS A 42 -9.71 4.02 11.36
CA LYS A 42 -8.71 3.45 12.27
C LYS A 42 -7.96 2.37 11.48
N PRO A 43 -6.66 2.54 11.16
CA PRO A 43 -5.91 1.52 10.48
C PRO A 43 -5.93 0.26 11.36
N LYS A 44 -6.30 -0.87 10.75
CA LYS A 44 -6.28 -2.16 11.43
C LYS A 44 -4.86 -2.41 11.95
N TRP A 45 -4.71 -3.20 13.01
CA TRP A 45 -3.43 -3.36 13.72
C TRP A 45 -2.25 -3.76 12.81
N TYR A 46 -2.51 -4.52 11.75
CA TYR A 46 -1.53 -4.93 10.73
C TYR A 46 -1.21 -3.86 9.67
N GLN A 47 -1.94 -2.74 9.65
CA GLN A 47 -1.76 -1.61 8.71
C GLN A 47 -1.05 -0.41 9.35
N LYS A 48 -0.64 -0.54 10.62
CA LYS A 48 0.14 0.49 11.31
C LYS A 48 1.62 0.28 10.97
N PRO A 49 2.36 1.33 10.57
CA PRO A 49 3.81 1.23 10.41
C PRO A 49 4.42 0.81 11.75
N ILE A 50 5.17 -0.29 11.72
CA ILE A 50 5.74 -0.92 12.92
C ILE A 50 6.97 -0.14 13.40
N ILE A 51 7.73 0.42 12.45
CA ILE A 51 8.90 1.24 12.70
C ILE A 51 8.56 2.64 12.23
N LYS A 52 8.42 3.58 13.18
CA LYS A 52 8.30 5.00 12.90
C LYS A 52 9.67 5.63 12.76
N ASN A 53 9.78 6.67 11.94
CA ASN A 53 10.96 7.52 11.88
C ASN A 53 11.34 7.95 13.31
N SER A 54 12.57 7.58 13.69
CA SER A 54 13.26 8.06 14.89
C SER A 54 14.38 8.98 14.40
N ASP A 55 14.81 9.95 15.21
CA ASP A 55 15.85 10.92 14.84
C ASP A 55 17.16 10.27 14.33
N TRP A 56 17.35 8.97 14.58
CA TRP A 56 18.53 8.19 14.24
C TRP A 56 18.36 7.32 12.98
N ILE A 57 17.13 6.98 12.57
CA ILE A 57 16.85 6.08 11.44
C ILE A 57 15.73 6.67 10.58
N ASN A 58 16.12 7.19 9.42
CA ASN A 58 15.19 7.55 8.36
C ASN A 58 14.77 6.26 7.62
N VAL A 59 13.47 5.94 7.68
CA VAL A 59 12.89 4.70 7.14
C VAL A 59 13.17 4.55 5.64
N GLN A 60 13.17 5.64 4.87
CA GLN A 60 13.46 5.61 3.43
C GLN A 60 14.92 5.27 3.14
N ARG A 61 15.86 5.83 3.90
CA ARG A 61 17.29 5.50 3.78
C ARG A 61 17.56 4.06 4.23
N GLY A 62 16.91 3.61 5.30
CA GLY A 62 16.99 2.23 5.79
C GLY A 62 16.46 1.21 4.79
N ALA A 63 15.36 1.54 4.09
CA ALA A 63 14.81 0.68 3.05
C ALA A 63 15.73 0.59 1.82
N MET A 64 16.44 1.67 1.46
CA MET A 64 17.45 1.62 0.39
C MET A 64 18.64 0.73 0.75
N TRP A 65 19.16 0.85 1.97
CA TRP A 65 20.22 -0.06 2.45
C TRP A 65 19.75 -1.50 2.48
N THR A 66 18.49 -1.75 2.86
CA THR A 66 17.90 -3.08 2.83
C THR A 66 17.82 -3.64 1.41
N ALA A 67 17.43 -2.83 0.43
CA ALA A 67 17.36 -3.25 -0.95
C ALA A 67 18.75 -3.66 -1.49
N ILE A 68 19.79 -2.87 -1.19
CA ILE A 68 21.19 -3.19 -1.54
C ILE A 68 21.65 -4.47 -0.81
N PHE A 69 21.37 -4.57 0.49
CA PHE A 69 21.69 -5.73 1.31
C PHE A 69 21.04 -7.02 0.78
N SER A 70 19.78 -6.96 0.38
CA SER A 70 19.07 -8.11 -0.21
C SER A 70 19.71 -8.57 -1.53
N LEU A 71 20.28 -7.64 -2.30
CA LEU A 71 20.98 -7.91 -3.55
C LEU A 71 22.34 -8.60 -3.27
N PHE A 72 23.07 -8.13 -2.24
CA PHE A 72 24.26 -8.81 -1.74
C PHE A 72 23.96 -10.23 -1.25
N ILE A 73 22.89 -10.40 -0.44
CA ILE A 73 22.44 -11.73 0.02
C ILE A 73 22.11 -12.63 -1.17
N ALA A 74 21.46 -12.12 -2.20
CA ALA A 74 21.09 -12.93 -3.36
C ALA A 74 22.33 -13.46 -4.09
N PHE A 75 23.34 -12.61 -4.34
CA PHE A 75 24.60 -13.06 -4.93
C PHE A 75 25.36 -14.04 -4.05
N PHE A 76 25.42 -13.77 -2.73
CA PHE A 76 26.04 -14.69 -1.78
C PHE A 76 25.32 -16.05 -1.75
N THR A 77 23.98 -16.05 -1.85
CA THR A 77 23.16 -17.27 -1.95
C THR A 77 23.48 -18.04 -3.22
N ILE A 78 23.58 -17.37 -4.36
CA ILE A 78 23.91 -18.02 -5.64
C ILE A 78 25.30 -18.65 -5.57
N ALA A 79 26.29 -17.92 -5.09
CA ALA A 79 27.67 -18.43 -4.96
C ALA A 79 27.75 -19.64 -4.02
N THR A 80 27.14 -19.54 -2.83
CA THR A 80 27.12 -20.64 -1.86
C THR A 80 26.31 -21.84 -2.34
N ALA A 81 25.20 -21.63 -3.06
CA ALA A 81 24.41 -22.73 -3.60
C ALA A 81 25.15 -23.49 -4.72
N ILE A 82 25.88 -22.79 -5.61
CA ILE A 82 26.73 -23.44 -6.61
C ILE A 82 27.83 -24.26 -5.92
N PHE A 83 28.46 -23.68 -4.90
CA PHE A 83 29.47 -24.36 -4.11
C PHE A 83 28.92 -25.60 -3.39
N ASP A 84 27.76 -25.50 -2.75
CA ASP A 84 27.10 -26.62 -2.07
C ASP A 84 26.76 -27.75 -3.04
N ILE A 85 26.20 -27.44 -4.22
CA ILE A 85 25.91 -28.43 -5.26
C ILE A 85 27.20 -29.14 -5.71
N TYR A 86 28.28 -28.39 -5.94
CA TYR A 86 29.57 -28.96 -6.33
C TYR A 86 30.14 -29.89 -5.26
N CYS A 87 30.16 -29.46 -4.00
CA CYS A 87 30.64 -30.26 -2.88
C CYS A 87 29.81 -31.54 -2.67
N LEU A 88 28.49 -31.45 -2.77
CA LEU A 88 27.58 -32.60 -2.63
C LEU A 88 27.65 -33.54 -3.83
N ALA A 89 27.86 -33.04 -5.04
CA ALA A 89 28.03 -33.86 -6.23
C ALA A 89 29.34 -34.66 -6.18
N MET A 90 30.42 -34.05 -5.68
CA MET A 90 31.68 -34.73 -5.52
C MET A 90 31.69 -35.71 -4.35
N ALA A 91 30.91 -35.50 -3.28
CA ALA A 91 30.77 -36.44 -2.17
C ALA A 91 29.95 -37.71 -2.50
N ALA A 92 30.14 -38.29 -3.70
CA ALA A 92 29.48 -39.52 -4.11
C ALA A 92 30.03 -40.74 -3.33
N PRO A 93 29.22 -41.76 -3.01
CA PRO A 93 29.67 -42.89 -2.23
C PRO A 93 30.52 -43.79 -3.15
N GLY A 94 31.75 -44.10 -2.75
CA GLY A 94 32.65 -44.97 -3.51
C GLY A 94 33.75 -44.25 -4.31
N THR A 95 33.86 -42.93 -4.23
CA THR A 95 34.97 -42.17 -4.82
C THR A 95 36.09 -41.93 -3.80
N THR A 96 37.33 -42.25 -4.18
CA THR A 96 38.53 -41.96 -3.37
C THR A 96 38.88 -40.49 -3.48
N HIS A 97 38.48 -39.71 -2.48
CA HIS A 97 38.77 -38.28 -2.43
C HIS A 97 40.18 -38.04 -1.93
N TYR A 98 41.15 -37.95 -2.85
CA TYR A 98 42.39 -37.23 -2.54
C TYR A 98 42.03 -35.77 -2.35
N GLY A 99 42.19 -35.27 -1.11
CA GLY A 99 41.97 -33.87 -0.77
C GLY A 99 42.86 -32.98 -1.62
N TYR A 100 42.32 -32.40 -2.69
CA TYR A 100 43.01 -31.35 -3.43
C TYR A 100 42.85 -30.01 -2.70
N TYR A 101 43.90 -29.71 -1.94
CA TYR A 101 44.57 -28.44 -1.62
C TYR A 101 43.86 -27.16 -1.15
N PHE A 102 42.52 -27.06 -1.08
CA PHE A 102 41.91 -25.88 -0.42
C PHE A 102 40.79 -26.17 0.57
N ILE A 103 40.03 -27.25 0.40
CA ILE A 103 38.80 -27.51 1.17
C ILE A 103 38.64 -29.02 1.37
N SER A 104 38.71 -29.51 2.63
CA SER A 104 38.60 -30.94 2.95
C SER A 104 37.17 -31.45 2.79
N TYR A 105 36.87 -32.32 1.83
CA TYR A 105 35.51 -32.89 1.65
C TYR A 105 34.97 -33.72 2.83
N GLN A 106 35.76 -33.91 3.89
CA GLN A 106 35.34 -34.55 5.14
C GLN A 106 34.22 -33.80 5.89
N PHE A 107 33.97 -32.51 5.61
CA PHE A 107 32.87 -31.77 6.23
C PHE A 107 31.52 -31.94 5.51
N VAL A 108 31.49 -32.58 4.34
CA VAL A 108 30.26 -32.80 3.55
C VAL A 108 29.62 -34.11 4.00
N TYR A 109 28.30 -34.13 4.16
CA TYR A 109 27.58 -35.35 4.51
C TYR A 109 27.74 -36.44 3.43
N VAL A 110 28.54 -37.48 3.73
CA VAL A 110 28.75 -38.69 2.89
C VAL A 110 27.99 -39.90 3.44
N GLY A 111 26.96 -39.67 4.27
CA GLY A 111 26.18 -40.75 4.87
C GLY A 111 25.13 -41.32 3.91
N ASN A 112 23.88 -41.04 4.20
CA ASN A 112 22.72 -41.50 3.43
C ASN A 112 22.51 -40.73 2.12
N VAL A 113 22.37 -41.46 1.00
CA VAL A 113 22.07 -40.91 -0.34
C VAL A 113 20.81 -40.03 -0.34
N HIS A 114 19.77 -40.39 0.41
CA HIS A 114 18.52 -39.63 0.47
C HIS A 114 18.70 -38.24 1.08
N VAL A 115 19.50 -38.16 2.14
CA VAL A 115 19.77 -36.92 2.85
C VAL A 115 20.65 -36.01 1.99
N ARG A 116 21.64 -36.57 1.28
CA ARG A 116 22.44 -35.82 0.30
C ARG A 116 21.60 -35.28 -0.84
N ASN A 117 20.73 -36.11 -1.43
CA ASN A 117 19.85 -35.65 -2.51
C ASN A 117 18.90 -34.54 -2.02
N ALA A 118 18.40 -34.63 -0.78
CA ALA A 118 17.61 -33.56 -0.18
C ALA A 118 18.43 -32.24 -0.04
N LEU A 119 19.68 -32.31 0.41
CA LEU A 119 20.59 -31.15 0.47
C LEU A 119 20.83 -30.52 -0.92
N ILE A 120 21.04 -31.35 -1.95
CA ILE A 120 21.20 -30.88 -3.34
C ILE A 120 19.92 -30.16 -3.79
N VAL A 121 18.74 -30.73 -3.51
CA VAL A 121 17.45 -30.10 -3.85
C VAL A 121 17.29 -28.76 -3.13
N PHE A 122 17.62 -28.67 -1.84
CA PHE A 122 17.61 -27.40 -1.10
C PHE A 122 18.57 -26.37 -1.70
N ALA A 123 19.76 -26.78 -2.15
CA ALA A 123 20.71 -25.91 -2.82
C ALA A 123 20.18 -25.43 -4.18
N MET A 124 19.55 -26.29 -4.99
CA MET A 124 18.94 -25.90 -6.26
C MET A 124 17.79 -24.90 -6.07
N PHE A 125 16.90 -25.12 -5.10
CA PHE A 125 15.85 -24.15 -4.78
C PHE A 125 16.41 -22.83 -4.24
N SER A 126 17.50 -22.87 -3.46
CA SER A 126 18.19 -21.67 -2.99
C SER A 126 18.81 -20.87 -4.15
N LEU A 127 19.36 -21.56 -5.14
CA LEU A 127 19.93 -20.96 -6.35
C LEU A 127 18.84 -20.27 -7.19
N LEU A 128 17.73 -20.96 -7.43
CA LEU A 128 16.58 -20.37 -8.15
C LEU A 128 15.99 -19.19 -7.37
N GLY A 129 15.80 -19.34 -6.06
CA GLY A 129 15.36 -18.27 -5.17
C GLY A 129 16.28 -17.06 -5.22
N GLY A 130 17.60 -17.27 -5.25
CA GLY A 130 18.60 -16.21 -5.41
C GLY A 130 18.35 -15.37 -6.67
N PHE A 131 18.15 -16.01 -7.84
CA PHE A 131 17.84 -15.27 -9.07
C PHE A 131 16.53 -14.47 -8.99
N VAL A 132 15.48 -15.04 -8.38
CA VAL A 132 14.21 -14.34 -8.18
C VAL A 132 14.43 -13.10 -7.32
N ILE A 133 15.19 -13.21 -6.22
CA ILE A 133 15.49 -12.08 -5.34
C ILE A 133 16.34 -11.03 -6.06
N VAL A 134 17.31 -11.38 -6.91
CA VAL A 134 18.05 -10.38 -7.71
C VAL A 134 17.10 -9.51 -8.53
N VAL A 135 16.14 -10.14 -9.22
CA VAL A 135 15.17 -9.43 -10.06
C VAL A 135 14.26 -8.55 -9.20
N THR A 136 13.65 -9.10 -8.16
CA THR A 136 12.71 -8.34 -7.33
C THR A 136 13.41 -7.24 -6.53
N SER A 137 14.65 -7.44 -6.07
CA SER A 137 15.43 -6.42 -5.38
C SER A 137 15.84 -5.29 -6.32
N THR A 138 16.14 -5.58 -7.58
CA THR A 138 16.39 -4.53 -8.59
C THR A 138 15.12 -3.72 -8.85
N MET A 139 13.96 -4.37 -8.95
CA MET A 139 12.67 -3.69 -9.05
C MET A 139 12.38 -2.81 -7.82
N LEU A 140 12.72 -3.30 -6.62
CA LEU A 140 12.58 -2.55 -5.38
C LEU A 140 13.43 -1.27 -5.41
N ILE A 141 14.71 -1.33 -5.77
CA ILE A 141 15.60 -0.16 -5.87
C ILE A 141 15.01 0.90 -6.80
N LEU A 142 14.50 0.48 -7.97
CA LEU A 142 13.84 1.38 -8.92
C LEU A 142 12.53 1.97 -8.36
N ALA A 143 11.77 1.17 -7.61
CA ALA A 143 10.54 1.59 -6.96
C ALA A 143 10.80 2.62 -5.86
N LEU A 144 11.83 2.44 -5.03
CA LEU A 144 12.23 3.41 -4.01
C LEU A 144 12.67 4.74 -4.62
N ARG A 145 13.37 4.71 -5.77
CA ARG A 145 13.83 5.95 -6.43
C ARG A 145 12.67 6.76 -7.02
N LYS A 146 11.59 6.09 -7.43
CA LYS A 146 10.41 6.73 -8.03
C LYS A 146 9.21 6.81 -7.07
N GLU A 147 9.36 6.38 -5.82
CA GLU A 147 8.32 6.32 -4.78
C GLU A 147 7.02 5.61 -5.22
N HIS A 148 7.12 4.61 -6.10
CA HIS A 148 5.95 3.88 -6.62
C HIS A 148 5.55 2.73 -5.69
N GLU A 149 4.52 2.93 -4.86
CA GLU A 149 4.04 1.96 -3.86
C GLU A 149 3.74 0.55 -4.39
N HIS A 150 3.09 0.43 -5.55
CA HIS A 150 2.61 -0.86 -6.05
C HIS A 150 3.75 -1.81 -6.44
N LYS A 151 4.93 -1.26 -6.74
CA LYS A 151 6.10 -2.04 -7.15
C LYS A 151 6.84 -2.69 -5.97
N PHE A 152 6.45 -2.39 -4.72
CA PHE A 152 7.03 -2.99 -3.52
C PHE A 152 6.45 -4.40 -3.23
N VAL A 153 5.21 -4.65 -3.65
CA VAL A 153 4.46 -5.88 -3.34
C VAL A 153 5.16 -7.17 -3.81
N PRO A 154 5.68 -7.25 -5.04
CA PRO A 154 6.37 -8.46 -5.51
C PRO A 154 7.59 -8.81 -4.66
N TRP A 155 8.36 -7.79 -4.26
CA TRP A 155 9.54 -7.99 -3.40
C TRP A 155 9.12 -8.45 -2.00
N LEU A 156 8.10 -7.84 -1.39
CA LEU A 156 7.62 -8.20 -0.05
C LEU A 156 7.26 -9.69 0.06
N TRP A 157 6.51 -10.22 -0.90
CA TRP A 157 6.07 -11.62 -0.90
C TRP A 157 7.22 -12.58 -1.21
N THR A 158 7.98 -12.31 -2.28
CA THR A 158 9.09 -13.20 -2.68
C THR A 158 10.18 -13.25 -1.61
N TYR A 159 10.53 -12.10 -1.01
CA TYR A 159 11.54 -12.03 0.04
C TYR A 159 11.08 -12.71 1.34
N ALA A 160 9.81 -12.59 1.72
CA ALA A 160 9.27 -13.29 2.89
C ALA A 160 9.34 -14.82 2.74
N ILE A 161 8.91 -15.34 1.59
CA ILE A 161 8.97 -16.78 1.28
C ILE A 161 10.43 -17.25 1.25
N PHE A 162 11.31 -16.45 0.66
CA PHE A 162 12.74 -16.74 0.61
C PHE A 162 13.37 -16.82 2.00
N ILE A 163 13.08 -15.87 2.90
CA ILE A 163 13.57 -15.91 4.30
C ILE A 163 13.07 -17.17 5.01
N GLY A 164 11.79 -17.50 4.89
CA GLY A 164 11.20 -18.69 5.53
C GLY A 164 11.84 -19.98 5.03
N PHE A 165 12.00 -20.11 3.70
CA PHE A 165 12.69 -21.24 3.09
C PHE A 165 14.17 -21.30 3.52
N ARG A 166 14.86 -20.16 3.59
CA ARG A 166 16.28 -20.11 3.96
C ARG A 166 16.51 -20.48 5.42
N LEU A 167 15.63 -20.06 6.33
CA LEU A 167 15.65 -20.52 7.72
C LEU A 167 15.52 -22.03 7.80
N LEU A 168 14.54 -22.62 7.10
CA LEU A 168 14.36 -24.08 7.07
C LEU A 168 15.58 -24.81 6.48
N ALA A 169 16.11 -24.33 5.36
CA ALA A 169 17.28 -24.93 4.72
C ALA A 169 18.54 -24.84 5.61
N SER A 170 18.76 -23.70 6.26
CA SER A 170 19.89 -23.50 7.18
C SER A 170 19.79 -24.39 8.43
N LEU A 171 18.59 -24.58 8.96
CA LEU A 171 18.33 -25.49 10.08
C LEU A 171 18.60 -26.95 9.68
N PHE A 172 18.10 -27.37 8.52
CA PHE A 172 18.34 -28.72 8.01
C PHE A 172 19.83 -28.98 7.76
N PHE A 173 20.54 -28.02 7.17
CA PHE A 173 21.99 -28.09 6.97
C PHE A 173 22.74 -28.23 8.30
N ALA A 174 22.35 -27.48 9.33
CA ALA A 174 22.97 -27.53 10.65
C ALA A 174 22.70 -28.85 11.40
N ILE A 175 21.59 -29.53 11.13
CA ILE A 175 21.28 -30.84 11.75
C ILE A 175 22.04 -31.96 11.05
N VAL A 176 22.12 -31.91 9.73
CA VAL A 176 22.66 -33.00 8.91
C VAL A 176 24.18 -32.99 8.85
N ASN A 177 24.80 -31.81 8.77
CA ASN A 177 26.25 -31.69 8.70
C ASN A 177 26.85 -31.60 10.09
N ASP A 178 28.05 -32.15 10.24
CA ASP A 178 28.76 -32.13 11.50
C ASP A 178 29.34 -30.72 11.76
N LEU A 179 28.95 -30.11 12.88
CA LEU A 179 29.43 -28.80 13.32
C LEU A 179 30.83 -28.86 13.95
N ILE A 180 31.48 -30.02 14.00
CA ILE A 180 32.88 -30.09 14.45
C ILE A 180 33.84 -29.34 13.50
N PHE A 181 33.49 -29.23 12.22
CA PHE A 181 34.30 -28.54 11.23
C PHE A 181 34.03 -27.03 11.24
N ALA A 182 35.10 -26.23 11.38
CA ALA A 182 35.03 -24.78 11.44
C ALA A 182 34.28 -24.14 10.26
N TYR A 183 34.38 -24.72 9.05
CA TYR A 183 33.63 -24.27 7.87
C TYR A 183 32.11 -24.33 8.10
N ASN A 184 31.59 -25.47 8.58
CA ASN A 184 30.16 -25.66 8.85
C ASN A 184 29.67 -24.72 9.97
N VAL A 185 30.50 -24.47 10.98
CA VAL A 185 30.19 -23.50 12.03
C VAL A 185 30.09 -22.08 11.47
N LEU A 186 31.09 -21.64 10.71
CA LEU A 186 31.13 -20.29 10.16
C LEU A 186 29.97 -20.04 9.20
N ILE A 187 29.67 -20.98 8.31
CA ILE A 187 28.60 -20.81 7.32
C ILE A 187 27.23 -20.72 8.00
N VAL A 188 26.97 -21.54 9.03
CA VAL A 188 25.73 -21.48 9.83
C VAL A 188 25.64 -20.17 10.62
N LEU A 189 26.76 -19.69 11.20
CA LEU A 189 26.79 -18.40 11.89
C LEU A 189 26.50 -17.23 10.95
N PHE A 190 27.13 -17.18 9.77
CA PHE A 190 26.84 -16.14 8.78
C PHE A 190 25.38 -16.20 8.31
N TRP A 191 24.84 -17.39 8.04
CA TRP A 191 23.44 -17.54 7.64
C TRP A 191 22.46 -17.13 8.73
N SER A 192 22.74 -17.43 10.00
CA SER A 192 21.88 -16.99 11.10
C SER A 192 21.87 -15.45 11.24
N ALA A 193 23.03 -14.80 11.16
CA ALA A 193 23.14 -13.34 11.16
C ALA A 193 22.40 -12.71 9.95
N PHE A 194 22.56 -13.27 8.76
CA PHE A 194 21.85 -12.80 7.56
C PHE A 194 20.34 -12.99 7.66
N CYS A 195 19.85 -14.05 8.29
CA CYS A 195 18.42 -14.24 8.51
C CYS A 195 17.85 -13.17 9.45
N ILE A 196 18.54 -12.86 10.56
CA ILE A 196 18.12 -11.80 11.49
C ILE A 196 18.08 -10.44 10.76
N GLY A 197 19.15 -10.11 10.04
CA GLY A 197 19.22 -8.90 9.23
C GLY A 197 18.12 -8.83 8.16
N SER A 198 17.78 -9.97 7.56
CA SER A 198 16.72 -10.06 6.54
C SER A 198 15.32 -9.89 7.11
N ILE A 199 15.04 -10.44 8.30
CA ILE A 199 13.76 -10.21 9.00
C ILE A 199 13.62 -8.74 9.36
N TYR A 200 14.68 -8.13 9.90
CA TYR A 200 14.69 -6.70 10.22
C TYR A 200 14.49 -5.83 8.96
N GLY A 201 15.22 -6.13 7.89
CA GLY A 201 15.09 -5.43 6.62
C GLY A 201 13.69 -5.57 6.01
N TRP A 202 13.11 -6.77 6.05
CA TRP A 202 11.75 -7.01 5.58
C TRP A 202 10.73 -6.15 6.35
N LEU A 203 10.85 -6.08 7.68
CA LEU A 203 10.01 -5.22 8.51
C LEU A 203 10.17 -3.73 8.18
N LEU A 204 11.39 -3.28 7.89
CA LEU A 204 11.67 -1.90 7.47
C LEU A 204 10.96 -1.53 6.17
N VAL A 205 11.11 -2.36 5.14
CA VAL A 205 10.47 -2.14 3.83
C VAL A 205 8.95 -2.29 3.92
N TYR A 206 8.45 -3.23 4.73
CA TYR A 206 7.02 -3.37 5.03
C TYR A 206 6.46 -2.12 5.72
N SER A 207 7.19 -1.55 6.68
CA SER A 207 6.81 -0.31 7.35
C SER A 207 6.73 0.85 6.36
N LEU A 208 7.73 1.01 5.50
CA LEU A 208 7.74 2.03 4.44
C LEU A 208 6.57 1.86 3.46
N TYR A 209 6.30 0.64 3.04
CA TYR A 209 5.17 0.33 2.16
C TYR A 209 3.83 0.76 2.77
N LEU A 210 3.63 0.52 4.07
CA LEU A 210 2.43 0.97 4.78
C LEU A 210 2.34 2.49 4.90
N GLU A 211 3.47 3.20 5.07
CA GLU A 211 3.50 4.66 5.10
C GLU A 211 3.06 5.25 3.75
N LEU A 212 3.66 4.79 2.64
CA LEU A 212 3.29 5.23 1.30
C LEU A 212 1.83 4.91 0.98
N ALA A 213 1.38 3.68 1.27
CA ALA A 213 0.00 3.26 1.02
C ALA A 213 -1.05 4.05 1.79
N ASN A 214 -0.70 4.57 2.97
CA ASN A 214 -1.58 5.45 3.71
C ASN A 214 -1.56 6.87 3.13
N LEU A 215 -0.41 7.37 2.66
CA LEU A 215 -0.30 8.67 2.00
C LEU A 215 -1.10 8.72 0.70
N THR A 216 -0.96 7.73 -0.18
CA THR A 216 -1.70 7.67 -1.45
C THR A 216 -3.21 7.61 -1.22
N LYS A 217 -3.68 6.86 -0.22
CA LYS A 217 -5.11 6.85 0.14
C LYS A 217 -5.61 8.19 0.67
N LEU A 218 -4.78 8.92 1.42
CA LEU A 218 -5.13 10.25 1.92
C LEU A 218 -5.20 11.26 0.77
N GLU A 219 -4.28 11.16 -0.19
CA GLU A 219 -4.27 11.96 -1.41
C GLU A 219 -5.52 11.70 -2.26
N ASP A 220 -5.86 10.44 -2.55
CA ASP A 220 -7.07 10.07 -3.30
C ASP A 220 -8.34 10.58 -2.60
N LEU A 221 -8.39 10.47 -1.27
CA LEU A 221 -9.52 10.97 -0.48
C LEU A 221 -9.61 12.51 -0.56
N ALA A 222 -8.47 13.20 -0.54
CA ALA A 222 -8.42 14.65 -0.70
C ALA A 222 -8.88 15.09 -2.10
N TYR A 223 -8.43 14.43 -3.17
CA TYR A 223 -8.90 14.68 -4.53
C TYR A 223 -10.40 14.44 -4.66
N LEU A 224 -10.92 13.34 -4.11
CA LEU A 224 -12.36 13.05 -4.11
C LEU A 224 -13.15 14.11 -3.35
N ARG A 225 -12.64 14.61 -2.22
CA ARG A 225 -13.29 15.66 -1.43
C ARG A 225 -13.24 17.00 -2.15
N MET A 226 -12.12 17.37 -2.75
CA MET A 226 -11.99 18.60 -3.55
C MET A 226 -12.92 18.57 -4.76
N GLY A 227 -12.97 17.45 -5.49
CA GLY A 227 -13.91 17.25 -6.60
C GLY A 227 -15.38 17.30 -6.15
N THR A 228 -15.70 16.69 -5.01
CA THR A 228 -17.06 16.76 -4.43
C THR A 228 -17.42 18.19 -3.99
N MET A 229 -16.47 18.96 -3.45
CA MET A 229 -16.69 20.36 -3.07
C MET A 229 -16.83 21.27 -4.28
N GLN A 230 -16.09 21.02 -5.36
CA GLN A 230 -16.27 21.70 -6.64
C GLN A 230 -17.65 21.38 -7.27
N SER A 231 -18.09 20.11 -7.24
CA SER A 231 -19.43 19.75 -7.74
C SER A 231 -20.55 20.32 -6.87
N LEU A 232 -20.35 20.39 -5.54
CA LEU A 232 -21.29 21.05 -4.62
C LEU A 232 -21.34 22.57 -4.88
N HIS A 233 -20.20 23.22 -5.08
CA HIS A 233 -20.16 24.64 -5.41
C HIS A 233 -20.90 24.91 -6.73
N ALA A 234 -20.62 24.14 -7.78
CA ALA A 234 -21.29 24.22 -9.08
C ALA A 234 -22.82 24.03 -9.00
N SER A 235 -23.29 23.09 -8.16
CA SER A 235 -24.73 22.86 -7.96
C SER A 235 -25.41 23.91 -7.08
N THR A 236 -24.67 24.58 -6.18
CA THR A 236 -25.18 25.74 -5.42
C THR A 236 -25.18 27.04 -6.22
N THR A 237 -24.23 27.25 -7.13
CA THR A 237 -24.20 28.45 -7.98
C THR A 237 -25.28 28.42 -9.06
N HIS A 238 -25.61 27.24 -9.61
CA HIS A 238 -26.67 27.11 -10.62
C HIS A 238 -28.10 27.19 -10.04
N SER A 239 -28.26 27.02 -8.72
CA SER A 239 -29.57 27.10 -8.04
C SER A 239 -29.90 28.49 -7.47
N LEU A 240 -28.93 29.42 -7.43
CA LEU A 240 -29.17 30.83 -7.08
C LEU A 240 -29.64 31.70 -8.27
N MET A 241 -29.54 31.20 -9.51
CA MET A 241 -29.83 31.97 -10.72
C MET A 241 -30.92 31.32 -11.58
N GLY A 242 -32.10 31.05 -11.01
CA GLY A 242 -33.14 30.39 -11.79
C GLY A 242 -34.52 30.24 -11.16
N SER A 243 -35.15 31.33 -10.72
CA SER A 243 -36.63 31.45 -10.72
C SER A 243 -37.06 32.86 -10.33
N ARG A 244 -36.87 33.85 -11.23
CA ARG A 244 -37.67 35.08 -11.15
C ARG A 244 -38.95 34.83 -11.96
N PRO A 245 -40.15 34.82 -11.34
CA PRO A 245 -41.38 34.80 -12.08
C PRO A 245 -41.52 36.14 -12.81
N ILE A 246 -41.51 36.12 -14.14
CA ILE A 246 -41.92 37.25 -14.95
C ILE A 246 -43.45 37.20 -15.03
N THR A 247 -44.13 37.93 -14.14
CA THR A 247 -45.57 38.22 -14.27
C THR A 247 -45.78 39.32 -15.32
N PRO A 248 -46.67 39.14 -16.32
CA PRO A 248 -46.99 40.19 -17.27
C PRO A 248 -48.08 41.08 -16.68
N HIS A 249 -47.72 42.23 -16.14
CA HIS A 249 -48.69 43.30 -15.86
C HIS A 249 -48.56 44.41 -16.90
N THR A 250 -49.58 44.46 -17.78
CA THR A 250 -50.17 45.67 -18.39
C THR A 250 -49.23 46.74 -18.95
N THR A 251 -49.10 46.78 -20.28
CA THR A 251 -48.63 47.96 -21.03
C THR A 251 -49.82 48.83 -21.39
N THR A 252 -50.04 49.90 -20.63
CA THR A 252 -50.86 51.04 -21.04
C THR A 252 -49.95 52.16 -21.54
N ALA A 253 -50.21 52.58 -22.78
CA ALA A 253 -49.98 53.89 -23.39
C ALA A 253 -48.54 54.44 -23.51
N SER A 254 -48.07 54.56 -24.76
CA SER A 254 -47.38 55.78 -25.23
C SER A 254 -47.77 56.02 -26.70
N THR A 255 -48.76 56.87 -26.85
CA THR A 255 -49.06 57.68 -28.02
C THR A 255 -47.85 58.50 -28.47
N LEU A 256 -47.83 58.83 -29.77
CA LEU A 256 -47.00 59.82 -30.50
C LEU A 256 -45.87 59.22 -31.36
N GLN A 257 -46.15 59.05 -32.65
CA GLN A 257 -45.34 59.74 -33.67
C GLN A 257 -46.13 59.97 -34.96
N MET A 258 -45.90 61.17 -35.49
CA MET A 258 -46.64 61.90 -36.50
C MET A 258 -45.96 61.74 -37.86
N HIS A 259 -46.77 61.54 -38.90
CA HIS A 259 -46.68 62.04 -40.29
C HIS A 259 -45.31 62.56 -40.82
N SER A 260 -44.78 61.99 -41.92
CA SER A 260 -44.90 62.56 -43.29
C SER A 260 -43.97 61.88 -44.34
N ILE A 261 -44.58 61.48 -45.47
CA ILE A 261 -44.18 61.66 -46.90
C ILE A 261 -42.88 61.04 -47.44
N ILE A 262 -43.05 60.18 -48.46
CA ILE A 262 -42.48 60.07 -49.85
C ILE A 262 -43.12 58.75 -50.38
N ASN A 263 -43.90 58.62 -51.45
CA ASN A 263 -44.10 59.27 -52.75
C ASN A 263 -45.61 59.29 -53.09
#